data_AF-A0A919WCV0-F1
#
_entry.id   AF-A0A919WCV0-F1
#
_cell.length_a   1.000
_cell.length_b   1.000
_cell.length_c   1.000
_cell.angle_alpha   90.00
_cell.angle_beta   90.00
_cell.angle_gamma   90.00
#
_symmetry.space_group_name_H-M   'P 1'
#
loop_
_entity.id
_entity.type
_entity.pdbx_description
1 polymer ?
#
loop_
_entity_poly.entity_id
_entity_poly.type
_entity_poly.pdbx_seq_one_letter_code
_entity_poly.pdbx_strand_id
1 'polypeptide(L)'
;MPVDMNDVRAALERDEPDYRQAQQLGSEALPHLAALVRGDDPMLAAKAVYLASLLGHEAVKVVADAASHPDPTVRVAAAAATRHLPAPAVTDIVIGLTADADSGVARVALKSVPEHPSVELRGQLQDLQRTSKNPDVRELATRILTDSDA
;
A
#
# COMPACT_ATOMS: atom_id res chain seq x y z
N MET A 1 13.94 -16.48 -20.02
CA MET A 1 14.12 -17.42 -18.90
C MET A 1 13.06 -17.09 -17.88
N PRO A 2 12.42 -18.07 -17.22
CA PRO A 2 11.44 -17.77 -16.18
C PRO A 2 12.14 -17.05 -15.01
N VAL A 3 11.48 -16.04 -14.44
CA VAL A 3 11.98 -15.35 -13.24
C VAL A 3 12.01 -16.31 -12.05
N ASP A 4 13.15 -16.40 -11.36
CA ASP A 4 13.26 -17.18 -10.12
C ASP A 4 13.32 -16.30 -8.86
N MET A 5 13.27 -16.93 -7.68
CA MET A 5 13.31 -16.23 -6.40
C MET A 5 14.64 -15.50 -6.17
N ASN A 6 15.76 -16.04 -6.68
CA ASN A 6 17.07 -15.41 -6.49
C ASN A 6 17.18 -14.12 -7.30
N ASP A 7 16.62 -14.08 -8.51
CA ASP A 7 16.52 -12.85 -9.32
C ASP A 7 15.77 -11.75 -8.56
N VAL A 8 14.63 -12.11 -7.95
CA VAL A 8 13.80 -11.17 -7.16
C VAL A 8 14.54 -10.69 -5.91
N ARG A 9 15.20 -11.59 -5.17
CA ARG A 9 15.98 -11.23 -3.99
C ARG A 9 17.16 -10.33 -4.35
N ALA A 10 17.91 -10.67 -5.40
CA ALA A 10 19.03 -9.86 -5.88
C ALA A 10 18.60 -8.43 -6.25
N ALA A 11 17.38 -8.27 -6.77
CA ALA A 11 16.82 -6.96 -7.09
C ALA A 11 16.43 -6.15 -5.82
N LEU A 12 15.96 -6.79 -4.75
CA LEU A 12 15.37 -6.13 -3.58
C LEU A 12 16.27 -6.04 -2.34
N GLU A 13 17.24 -6.94 -2.18
CA GLU A 13 18.09 -7.00 -0.97
C GLU A 13 19.11 -5.86 -0.89
N ARG A 14 19.32 -5.13 -1.99
CA ARG A 14 20.14 -3.92 -1.98
C ARG A 14 19.55 -2.90 -1.00
N ASP A 15 20.39 -2.18 -0.27
CA ASP A 15 19.94 -1.13 0.66
C ASP A 15 18.94 -0.19 -0.01
N GLU A 16 19.28 0.26 -1.22
CA GLU A 16 18.41 1.01 -2.13
C GLU A 16 18.19 0.21 -3.44
N PRO A 17 17.03 -0.46 -3.60
CA PRO A 17 16.70 -1.17 -4.84
C PRO A 17 16.53 -0.21 -6.03
N ASP A 18 17.09 -0.59 -7.18
CA ASP A 18 16.73 0.06 -8.44
C ASP A 18 15.39 -0.49 -8.93
N TYR A 19 14.30 0.16 -8.52
CA TYR A 19 12.96 -0.27 -8.91
C TYR A 19 12.70 -0.18 -10.41
N ARG A 20 13.36 0.74 -11.15
CA ARG A 20 13.17 0.81 -12.61
C ARG A 20 13.75 -0.43 -13.28
N GLN A 21 14.90 -0.89 -12.80
CA GLN A 21 15.50 -2.14 -13.25
C GLN A 21 14.68 -3.35 -12.78
N ALA A 22 14.25 -3.36 -11.51
CA ALA A 22 13.50 -4.47 -10.95
C ALA A 22 12.12 -4.68 -11.61
N GLN A 23 11.50 -3.61 -12.13
CA GLN A 23 10.27 -3.70 -12.94
C GLN A 23 10.43 -4.57 -14.20
N GLN A 24 11.66 -4.75 -14.71
CA GLN A 24 11.93 -5.61 -15.87
C GLN A 24 11.69 -7.10 -15.59
N LEU A 25 11.57 -7.51 -14.32
CA LEU A 25 11.16 -8.86 -13.94
C LEU A 25 9.70 -9.16 -14.35
N GLY A 26 8.88 -8.11 -14.55
CA GLY A 26 7.50 -8.27 -15.02
C GLY A 26 6.60 -9.03 -14.04
N SER A 27 5.38 -9.35 -14.49
CA SER A 27 4.38 -10.02 -13.66
C SER A 27 4.77 -11.44 -13.23
N GLU A 28 5.73 -12.07 -13.91
CA GLU A 28 6.31 -13.37 -13.50
C GLU A 28 6.95 -13.31 -12.10
N ALA A 29 7.33 -12.13 -11.62
CA ALA A 29 7.85 -11.95 -10.26
C ALA A 29 6.77 -12.01 -9.17
N LEU A 30 5.48 -11.80 -9.50
CA LEU A 30 4.42 -11.64 -8.49
C LEU A 30 4.28 -12.83 -7.51
N PRO A 31 4.38 -14.11 -7.93
CA PRO A 31 4.35 -15.22 -6.99
C PRO A 31 5.49 -15.19 -5.97
N HIS A 32 6.69 -14.78 -6.40
CA HIS A 32 7.85 -14.66 -5.54
C HIS A 32 7.73 -13.46 -4.60
N LEU A 33 7.25 -12.31 -5.10
CA LEU A 33 6.97 -11.13 -4.28
C LEU A 33 5.93 -11.45 -3.21
N ALA A 34 4.86 -12.16 -3.55
CA ALA A 34 3.87 -12.62 -2.59
C ALA A 34 4.46 -13.55 -1.52
N ALA A 35 5.42 -14.40 -1.89
CA ALA A 35 6.12 -15.25 -0.93
C ALA A 35 7.01 -14.42 0.02
N LEU A 36 7.70 -13.39 -0.48
CA LEU A 36 8.49 -12.49 0.35
C LEU A 36 7.61 -11.68 1.32
N VAL A 37 6.43 -11.23 0.88
CA VAL A 37 5.46 -10.51 1.74
C VAL A 37 4.99 -11.37 2.92
N ARG A 38 4.90 -12.70 2.74
CA ARG A 38 4.52 -13.64 3.81
C ARG A 38 5.70 -14.15 4.63
N GLY A 39 6.92 -13.74 4.32
CA GLY A 39 8.13 -14.13 5.03
C GLY A 39 8.36 -13.33 6.31
N ASP A 40 9.45 -13.65 7.02
CA ASP A 40 9.74 -13.10 8.34
C ASP A 40 10.61 -11.82 8.32
N ASP A 41 10.86 -11.24 7.15
CA ASP A 41 11.65 -10.00 7.00
C ASP A 41 10.73 -8.83 6.57
N PRO A 42 10.27 -7.99 7.52
CA PRO A 42 9.38 -6.87 7.22
C PRO A 42 9.98 -5.85 6.24
N MET A 43 11.30 -5.67 6.23
CA MET A 43 11.96 -4.70 5.34
C MET A 43 11.95 -5.22 3.91
N LEU A 44 12.32 -6.49 3.72
CA LEU A 44 12.25 -7.13 2.41
C LEU A 44 10.80 -7.26 1.92
N ALA A 45 9.87 -7.59 2.82
CA ALA A 45 8.43 -7.62 2.53
C ALA A 45 7.95 -6.23 2.04
N ALA A 46 8.26 -5.15 2.75
CA ALA A 46 7.89 -3.79 2.34
C ALA A 46 8.41 -3.43 0.94
N LYS A 47 9.67 -3.77 0.62
CA LYS A 47 10.26 -3.59 -0.72
C LYS A 47 9.54 -4.43 -1.78
N ALA A 48 9.17 -5.67 -1.44
CA ALA A 48 8.43 -6.56 -2.33
C ALA A 48 7.02 -6.02 -2.66
N VAL A 49 6.30 -5.48 -1.67
CA VAL A 49 5.00 -4.82 -1.87
C VAL A 49 5.12 -3.65 -2.82
N TYR A 50 6.13 -2.80 -2.60
CA TYR A 50 6.35 -1.63 -3.45
C TYR A 50 6.65 -2.03 -4.89
N LEU A 51 7.57 -2.98 -5.12
CA LEU A 51 7.84 -3.48 -6.47
C LEU A 51 6.59 -4.09 -7.09
N ALA A 52 5.84 -4.93 -6.37
CA ALA A 52 4.61 -5.53 -6.89
C ALA A 52 3.65 -4.47 -7.42
N SER A 53 3.44 -3.38 -6.67
CA SER A 53 2.55 -2.29 -7.10
C SER A 53 2.97 -1.61 -8.41
N LEU A 54 4.25 -1.67 -8.77
CA LEU A 54 4.80 -1.12 -10.00
C LEU A 54 4.69 -2.06 -11.21
N LEU A 55 4.30 -3.33 -10.98
CA LEU A 55 4.13 -4.35 -12.02
C LEU A 55 2.70 -4.40 -12.58
N GLY A 56 1.78 -3.60 -12.05
CA GLY A 56 0.44 -3.39 -12.58
C GLY A 56 -0.68 -4.03 -11.77
N HIS A 57 -1.88 -4.09 -12.36
CA HIS A 57 -3.12 -4.40 -11.65
C HIS A 57 -3.16 -5.81 -11.02
N GLU A 58 -2.37 -6.76 -11.53
CA GLU A 58 -2.31 -8.12 -11.00
C GLU A 58 -1.73 -8.17 -9.57
N ALA A 59 -1.03 -7.11 -9.15
CA ALA A 59 -0.45 -6.99 -7.83
C ALA A 59 -1.44 -6.66 -6.71
N VAL A 60 -2.72 -6.38 -7.03
CA VAL A 60 -3.75 -6.05 -6.02
C VAL A 60 -3.81 -7.08 -4.90
N LYS A 61 -3.70 -8.38 -5.23
CA LYS A 61 -3.70 -9.45 -4.23
C LYS A 61 -2.47 -9.40 -3.31
N VAL A 62 -1.30 -9.07 -3.85
CA VAL A 62 -0.05 -8.92 -3.07
C VAL A 62 -0.18 -7.74 -2.11
N VAL A 63 -0.75 -6.62 -2.57
CA VAL A 63 -0.99 -5.44 -1.73
C VAL A 63 -2.06 -5.71 -0.67
N ALA A 64 -3.10 -6.50 -0.98
CA ALA A 64 -4.11 -6.90 -0.01
C ALA A 64 -3.54 -7.80 1.11
N ASP A 65 -2.71 -8.78 0.75
CA ASP A 65 -1.99 -9.63 1.73
C ASP A 65 -1.13 -8.75 2.66
N ALA A 66 -0.41 -7.78 2.08
CA ALA A 66 0.44 -6.85 2.82
C ALA A 66 -0.35 -5.89 3.74
N ALA A 67 -1.54 -5.48 3.32
CA ALA A 67 -2.41 -4.62 4.14
C ALA A 67 -2.91 -5.32 5.41
N SER A 68 -2.89 -6.65 5.44
CA SER A 68 -3.25 -7.46 6.61
C SER A 68 -2.02 -7.94 7.41
N HIS A 69 -0.82 -7.50 7.05
CA HIS A 69 0.41 -7.98 7.65
C HIS A 69 0.56 -7.56 9.13
N PRO A 70 1.08 -8.42 10.02
CA PRO A 70 1.21 -8.08 11.45
C PRO A 70 2.15 -6.89 11.69
N ASP A 71 3.22 -6.77 10.89
CA ASP A 71 4.17 -5.66 10.98
C ASP A 71 3.60 -4.37 10.33
N PRO A 72 3.54 -3.23 11.06
CA PRO A 72 3.03 -1.97 10.53
C PRO A 72 3.88 -1.39 9.40
N THR A 73 5.18 -1.70 9.31
CA THR A 73 6.07 -1.27 8.22
C THR A 73 5.58 -1.82 6.88
N VAL A 74 5.15 -3.07 6.86
CA VAL A 74 4.61 -3.73 5.66
C VAL A 74 3.24 -3.13 5.30
N ARG A 75 2.40 -2.84 6.30
CA ARG A 75 1.11 -2.15 6.07
C ARG A 75 1.28 -0.71 5.57
N VAL A 76 2.31 0.01 6.02
CA VAL A 76 2.71 1.31 5.45
C VAL A 76 3.08 1.16 3.98
N ALA A 77 3.85 0.14 3.62
CA ALA A 77 4.20 -0.12 2.23
C ALA A 77 2.95 -0.47 1.39
N ALA A 78 2.02 -1.24 1.94
CA ALA A 78 0.73 -1.54 1.31
C ALA A 78 -0.07 -0.26 1.05
N ALA A 79 -0.18 0.62 2.05
CA ALA A 79 -0.85 1.91 1.92
C ALA A 79 -0.24 2.74 0.79
N ALA A 80 1.09 2.90 0.78
CA ALA A 80 1.79 3.66 -0.26
C ALA A 80 1.65 3.02 -1.66
N ALA A 81 1.61 1.69 -1.74
CA ALA A 81 1.47 0.93 -2.99
C ALA A 81 0.11 1.14 -3.67
N THR A 82 -0.96 1.44 -2.92
CA THR A 82 -2.31 1.65 -3.49
C THR A 82 -2.33 2.74 -4.57
N ARG A 83 -1.46 3.76 -4.48
CA ARG A 83 -1.37 4.86 -5.45
C ARG A 83 -0.95 4.45 -6.86
N HIS A 84 -0.32 3.28 -7.00
CA HIS A 84 0.12 2.75 -8.30
C HIS A 84 -0.92 1.81 -8.93
N LEU A 85 -2.00 1.53 -8.21
CA LEU A 85 -3.01 0.56 -8.61
C LEU A 85 -4.33 1.27 -8.96
N PRO A 86 -5.18 0.65 -9.81
CA PRO A 86 -6.47 1.24 -10.14
C PRO A 86 -7.35 1.40 -8.89
N ALA A 87 -7.83 2.63 -8.64
CA ALA A 87 -8.61 2.96 -7.43
C ALA A 87 -9.79 1.99 -7.16
N PRO A 88 -10.60 1.55 -8.15
CA PRO A 88 -11.68 0.60 -7.89
C PRO A 88 -11.19 -0.74 -7.33
N ALA A 89 -9.98 -1.17 -7.69
CA ALA A 89 -9.42 -2.47 -7.26
C ALA A 89 -8.80 -2.43 -5.86
N VAL A 90 -8.54 -1.23 -5.31
CA VAL A 90 -7.88 -1.05 -4.00
C VAL A 90 -8.72 -0.25 -3.02
N THR A 91 -9.98 0.06 -3.34
CA THR A 91 -10.86 0.88 -2.49
C THR A 91 -11.00 0.28 -1.10
N ASP A 92 -11.31 -1.02 -0.99
CA ASP A 92 -11.47 -1.69 0.30
C ASP A 92 -10.16 -1.71 1.12
N ILE A 93 -9.03 -1.85 0.42
CA ILE A 93 -7.69 -1.82 1.03
C ILE A 93 -7.44 -0.44 1.64
N VAL A 94 -7.73 0.63 0.89
CA VAL A 94 -7.57 2.01 1.37
C VAL A 94 -8.51 2.29 2.55
N ILE A 95 -9.77 1.88 2.47
CA ILE A 95 -10.74 2.04 3.57
C ILE A 95 -10.18 1.39 4.84
N GLY A 96 -9.78 0.12 4.77
CA GLY A 96 -9.21 -0.59 5.92
C GLY A 96 -7.96 0.10 6.48
N LEU A 97 -7.02 0.49 5.63
CA LEU A 97 -5.76 1.09 6.06
C LEU A 97 -5.92 2.52 6.61
N THR A 98 -6.93 3.29 6.18
CA THR A 98 -7.22 4.60 6.79
C THR A 98 -7.76 4.48 8.22
N ALA A 99 -8.31 3.32 8.56
CA ALA A 99 -8.80 2.98 9.91
C ALA A 99 -7.79 2.18 10.74
N ASP A 100 -6.54 2.02 10.26
CA ASP A 100 -5.53 1.19 10.94
C ASP A 100 -5.26 1.69 12.37
N ALA A 101 -5.04 0.75 13.28
CA ALA A 101 -4.71 1.06 14.67
C ALA A 101 -3.36 1.77 14.80
N ASP A 102 -2.43 1.50 13.88
CA ASP A 102 -1.17 2.23 13.76
C ASP A 102 -1.38 3.55 13.02
N SER A 103 -1.10 4.66 13.70
CA SER A 103 -1.30 5.98 13.12
C SER A 103 -0.33 6.33 11.98
N GLY A 104 0.84 5.67 11.90
CA GLY A 104 1.75 5.81 10.77
C GLY A 104 1.14 5.20 9.51
N VAL A 105 0.56 4.00 9.63
CA VAL A 105 -0.18 3.34 8.54
C VAL A 105 -1.35 4.21 8.08
N ALA A 106 -2.21 4.63 9.01
CA ALA A 106 -3.38 5.46 8.71
C ALA A 106 -3.02 6.76 7.99
N ARG A 107 -1.95 7.45 8.42
CA ARG A 107 -1.47 8.68 7.77
C ARG A 107 -1.01 8.45 6.33
N VAL A 108 -0.33 7.34 6.06
CA VAL A 108 0.14 7.03 4.69
C VAL A 108 -1.04 6.62 3.81
N ALA A 109 -2.01 5.88 4.36
CA ALA A 109 -3.23 5.52 3.66
C ALA A 109 -4.05 6.76 3.27
N LEU A 110 -4.22 7.71 4.19
CA LEU A 110 -4.89 8.99 3.92
C LEU A 110 -4.22 9.77 2.79
N LYS A 111 -2.89 9.79 2.72
CA LYS A 111 -2.14 10.42 1.62
C LYS A 111 -2.30 9.71 0.27
N SER A 112 -2.82 8.48 0.27
CA SER A 112 -3.03 7.66 -0.92
C SER A 112 -4.50 7.61 -1.34
N VAL A 113 -5.39 8.30 -0.62
CA VAL A 113 -6.80 8.46 -0.98
C VAL A 113 -6.89 9.18 -2.33
N PRO A 114 -7.67 8.65 -3.30
CA PRO A 114 -7.86 9.32 -4.57
C PRO A 114 -8.60 10.65 -4.39
N GLU A 115 -8.37 11.59 -5.31
CA GLU A 115 -9.01 12.93 -5.33
C GLU A 115 -10.55 12.87 -5.31
N HIS A 116 -11.12 11.83 -5.89
CA HIS A 116 -12.56 11.55 -5.85
C HIS A 116 -12.84 10.24 -5.11
N PRO A 117 -12.86 10.27 -3.76
CA PRO A 117 -13.12 9.08 -2.97
C PRO A 117 -14.54 8.56 -3.20
N SER A 118 -14.71 7.24 -3.09
CA SER A 118 -16.03 6.61 -3.10
C SER A 118 -16.92 7.14 -1.97
N VAL A 119 -18.24 6.96 -2.07
CA VAL A 119 -19.19 7.35 -1.01
C VAL A 119 -18.81 6.69 0.33
N GLU A 120 -18.42 5.42 0.28
CA GLU A 120 -17.99 4.66 1.46
C GLU A 120 -16.71 5.22 2.08
N LEU A 121 -15.68 5.49 1.26
CA LEU A 121 -14.44 6.10 1.73
C LEU A 121 -14.68 7.52 2.27
N ARG A 122 -15.56 8.31 1.67
CA ARG A 122 -15.97 9.61 2.23
C ARG A 122 -16.62 9.45 3.61
N GLY A 123 -17.52 8.49 3.79
CA GLY A 123 -18.12 8.18 5.09
C GLY A 123 -17.06 7.84 6.15
N GLN A 124 -16.10 6.98 5.80
CA GLN A 124 -14.97 6.63 6.66
C GLN A 124 -14.12 7.86 7.05
N LEU A 125 -13.84 8.76 6.10
CA LEU A 125 -13.10 9.99 6.36
C LEU A 125 -13.84 10.93 7.33
N GLN A 126 -15.16 11.04 7.20
CA GLN A 126 -16.00 11.82 8.12
C GLN A 126 -15.98 11.23 9.54
N ASP A 127 -16.02 9.91 9.66
CA ASP A 127 -15.89 9.23 10.94
C ASP A 127 -14.51 9.45 11.56
N LEU A 128 -13.43 9.33 10.78
CA LEU A 128 -12.08 9.61 11.24
C LEU A 128 -11.91 11.06 11.70
N GLN A 129 -12.45 12.03 10.97
CA GLN A 129 -12.45 13.44 11.35
C GLN A 129 -13.06 13.67 12.74
N ARG A 130 -14.15 12.95 13.06
CA ARG A 130 -14.91 13.12 14.30
C ARG A 130 -14.33 12.32 15.48
N THR A 131 -13.82 11.13 15.21
CA THR A 131 -13.54 10.12 16.24
C THR A 131 -12.07 9.80 16.43
N SER A 132 -11.21 10.08 15.46
CA SER A 132 -9.80 9.72 15.55
C SER A 132 -9.13 10.44 16.72
N LYS A 133 -8.42 9.69 17.56
CA LYS A 133 -7.66 10.26 18.67
C LYS A 133 -6.38 10.95 18.21
N ASN A 134 -5.88 10.60 17.02
CA ASN A 134 -4.67 11.18 16.46
C ASN A 134 -5.00 12.51 15.72
N PRO A 135 -4.42 13.65 16.14
CA PRO A 135 -4.71 14.95 15.54
C PRO A 135 -4.31 15.03 14.05
N ASP A 136 -3.16 14.47 13.67
CA ASP A 136 -2.70 14.45 12.27
C ASP A 136 -3.67 13.69 11.36
N VAL A 137 -4.21 12.56 11.85
CA VAL A 137 -5.19 11.75 11.11
C VAL A 137 -6.49 12.56 10.92
N ARG A 138 -6.97 13.26 11.96
CA ARG A 138 -8.15 14.13 11.85
C ARG A 138 -7.93 15.27 10.85
N GLU A 139 -6.77 15.91 10.91
CA GLU A 139 -6.44 17.04 10.03
C GLU A 139 -6.35 16.61 8.57
N LEU A 140 -5.66 15.49 8.30
CA LEU A 140 -5.58 14.94 6.95
C LEU A 140 -6.95 14.57 6.39
N ALA A 141 -7.80 13.88 7.19
CA ALA A 141 -9.16 13.55 6.77
C ALA A 141 -9.99 14.81 6.46
N THR A 142 -9.86 15.86 7.28
CA THR A 142 -10.54 17.15 7.06
C THR A 142 -10.10 17.80 5.75
N ARG A 143 -8.79 17.81 5.47
CA ARG A 143 -8.23 18.38 4.26
C ARG A 143 -8.74 17.66 3.01
N ILE A 144 -8.68 16.33 3.00
CA ILE A 144 -9.16 15.51 1.88
C ILE A 144 -10.63 15.77 1.59
N LEU A 145 -11.49 15.82 2.62
CA LEU A 145 -12.91 16.10 2.45
C LEU A 145 -13.16 17.51 1.87
N THR A 146 -12.41 18.50 2.34
CA THR A 146 -12.53 19.89 1.86
C THR A 146 -12.10 20.01 0.40
N ASP A 147 -10.99 19.37 0.02
CA ASP A 147 -10.45 19.39 -1.34
C ASP A 147 -11.34 18.60 -2.32
N SER A 148 -12.07 17.59 -1.85
CA SER A 148 -12.98 16.76 -2.67
C SER A 148 -14.33 17.41 -2.99
N ASP A 149 -14.68 18.49 -2.26
CA ASP A 149 -15.94 19.23 -2.39
C ASP A 149 -15.78 20.56 -3.15
N ALA A 150 -14.53 20.95 -3.46
CA ALA A 150 -14.16 22.16 -4.19
C ALA A 150 -14.21 21.97 -5.72
#